data_AF-A0A413WW59-F1
#
_entry.id   AF-A0A413WW59-F1
#
_cell.length_a   1.000
_cell.length_b   1.000
_cell.length_c   1.000
_cell.angle_alpha   90.00
_cell.angle_beta   90.00
_cell.angle_gamma   90.00
#
_symmetry.space_group_name_H-M   'P 1'
#
loop_
_entity.id
_entity.type
_entity.pdbx_description
1 polymer ?
#
loop_
_entity_poly.entity_id
_entity_poly.type
_entity_poly.pdbx_seq_one_letter_code
_entity_poly.pdbx_strand_id
1 'polypeptide(L)'
;MLVDSKKILRKIEELFLFFLLTSFIGWGYEIFLEVVIYRWGYSDRGVLTGPYCPVYGFGAMALLLCLYRLMKTRILVCKIPITPVLVFAGIVGITTVIELAASYVMEWTAGSWMWDYNRFTPNFQGRIALNPSLRFGAGGMVFLYLLYPCFQRCVSKTADRTVHVLALILGGVFLLDCLCYILV
;
A
#
# COMPACT_ATOMS: atom_id res chain seq x y z
N MET A 1 3.75 -11.53 30.97
CA MET A 1 3.90 -10.11 30.60
C MET A 1 5.00 -9.89 29.56
N LEU A 2 6.29 -10.17 29.85
CA LEU A 2 7.41 -9.94 28.89
C LEU A 2 7.34 -10.77 27.59
N VAL A 3 6.79 -11.99 27.65
CA VAL A 3 6.63 -12.88 26.47
C VAL A 3 5.58 -12.34 25.49
N ASP A 4 4.54 -11.67 25.98
CA ASP A 4 3.53 -11.03 25.12
C ASP A 4 4.10 -9.79 24.44
N SER A 5 4.87 -8.98 25.16
CA SER A 5 5.51 -7.78 24.62
C SER A 5 6.43 -8.10 23.44
N LYS A 6 7.23 -9.17 23.52
CA LYS A 6 8.09 -9.60 22.40
C LYS A 6 7.29 -10.04 21.17
N LYS A 7 6.18 -10.76 21.36
CA LYS A 7 5.31 -11.19 20.24
C LYS A 7 4.59 -10.01 19.60
N ILE A 8 4.15 -9.04 20.40
CA ILE A 8 3.51 -7.81 19.91
C ILE A 8 4.53 -6.99 19.11
N LEU A 9 5.72 -6.76 19.66
CA LEU A 9 6.79 -6.02 19.00
C LEU A 9 7.13 -6.66 17.65
N ARG A 10 7.33 -7.98 17.62
CA ARG A 10 7.61 -8.72 16.40
C ARG A 10 6.52 -8.49 15.34
N LYS A 11 5.24 -8.56 15.70
CA LYS A 11 4.14 -8.28 14.75
C LYS A 11 4.16 -6.85 14.23
N ILE A 12 4.48 -5.87 15.08
CA ILE A 12 4.58 -4.46 14.68
C ILE A 12 5.71 -4.30 13.66
N GLU A 13 6.86 -4.92 13.89
CA GLU A 13 8.00 -4.89 12.97
C GLU A 13 7.66 -5.54 11.63
N GLU A 14 6.97 -6.68 11.63
CA GLU A 14 6.53 -7.33 10.39
C GLU A 14 5.57 -6.45 9.60
N LEU A 15 4.61 -5.80 10.27
CA LEU A 15 3.69 -4.87 9.63
C LEU A 15 4.41 -3.63 9.08
N PHE A 16 5.39 -3.11 9.82
CA PHE A 16 6.21 -1.98 9.38
C PHE A 16 7.07 -2.32 8.16
N LEU A 17 7.73 -3.47 8.17
CA LEU A 17 8.50 -3.95 7.02
C LEU A 17 7.60 -4.20 5.80
N PHE A 18 6.39 -4.71 6.03
CA PHE A 18 5.40 -4.87 4.96
C PHE A 18 4.96 -3.53 4.39
N PHE A 19 4.70 -2.54 5.25
CA PHE A 19 4.40 -1.16 4.85
C PHE A 19 5.51 -0.56 3.98
N LEU A 20 6.77 -0.70 4.39
CA LEU A 20 7.90 -0.18 3.61
C LEU A 20 8.05 -0.90 2.27
N LEU A 21 7.94 -2.23 2.26
CA LEU A 21 8.02 -3.03 1.03
C LEU A 21 6.94 -2.61 0.02
N THR A 22 5.71 -2.47 0.49
CA THR A 22 4.56 -2.10 -0.35
C THR A 22 4.65 -0.64 -0.82
N SER A 23 5.19 0.26 0.01
CA SER A 23 5.49 1.66 -0.38
C SER A 23 6.58 1.73 -1.45
N PHE A 24 7.62 0.92 -1.35
CA PHE A 24 8.70 0.83 -2.33
C PHE A 24 8.22 0.25 -3.67
N ILE A 25 7.42 -0.82 -3.63
CA ILE A 25 6.82 -1.42 -4.83
C ILE A 25 5.86 -0.43 -5.50
N GLY A 26 5.07 0.31 -4.70
CA GLY A 26 4.20 1.38 -5.19
C GLY A 26 4.98 2.48 -5.91
N TRP A 27 6.08 2.94 -5.31
CA TRP A 27 6.98 3.90 -5.97
C TRP A 27 7.51 3.35 -7.31
N GLY A 28 8.01 2.12 -7.34
CA GLY A 28 8.49 1.50 -8.58
C GLY A 28 7.40 1.35 -9.64
N TYR A 29 6.16 1.07 -9.24
CA TYR A 29 5.00 1.00 -10.13
C TYR A 29 4.70 2.36 -10.76
N GLU A 30 4.69 3.45 -9.97
CA GLU A 30 4.49 4.81 -10.47
C GLU A 30 5.59 5.21 -11.46
N ILE A 31 6.86 4.99 -11.11
CA ILE A 31 7.98 5.28 -12.02
C ILE A 31 7.87 4.47 -13.32
N PHE A 32 7.47 3.20 -13.25
CA PHE A 32 7.25 2.39 -14.45
C PHE A 32 6.13 2.94 -15.33
N LEU A 33 5.00 3.34 -14.73
CA LEU A 33 3.91 3.97 -15.48
C LEU A 33 4.38 5.23 -16.19
N GLU A 34 5.09 6.12 -15.51
CA GLU A 34 5.54 7.39 -16.09
C GLU A 34 6.55 7.22 -17.22
N VAL A 35 7.59 6.43 -16.97
CA VAL A 35 8.73 6.31 -17.89
C VAL A 35 8.37 5.42 -19.07
N VAL A 36 7.70 4.30 -18.83
CA VAL A 36 7.49 3.26 -19.85
C VAL A 36 6.14 3.39 -20.53
N ILE A 37 5.06 3.57 -19.76
CA ILE A 37 3.69 3.57 -20.29
C ILE A 37 3.31 4.95 -20.85
N TYR A 38 3.48 5.99 -20.04
CA TYR A 38 3.10 7.35 -20.42
C TYR A 38 4.19 8.10 -21.18
N ARG A 39 5.46 7.67 -21.03
CA ARG A 39 6.64 8.28 -21.65
C ARG A 39 6.78 9.77 -21.34
N TRP A 40 6.43 10.16 -20.11
CA TRP A 40 6.52 11.55 -19.64
C TRP A 40 7.91 11.93 -19.13
N GLY A 41 8.81 10.95 -19.02
CA GLY A 41 10.10 11.11 -18.35
C GLY A 41 10.04 10.64 -16.91
N TYR A 42 11.13 10.85 -16.17
CA TYR A 42 11.20 10.54 -14.75
C TYR A 42 10.67 11.72 -13.93
N SER A 43 9.64 11.50 -13.12
CA SER A 43 9.22 12.40 -12.05
C SER A 43 9.13 11.60 -10.76
N ASP A 44 9.65 12.14 -9.66
CA ASP A 44 9.48 11.46 -8.38
C ASP A 44 8.03 11.61 -7.91
N ARG A 45 7.32 10.49 -7.81
CA ARG A 45 5.94 10.40 -7.32
C ARG A 45 5.88 10.07 -5.83
N GLY A 46 7.03 9.91 -5.18
CA GLY A 46 7.13 9.85 -3.73
C GLY A 46 6.82 11.20 -3.08
N VAL A 47 6.25 11.18 -1.87
CA VAL A 47 6.15 12.39 -1.03
C VAL A 47 7.52 12.70 -0.40
N LEU A 48 8.32 11.66 -0.15
CA LEU A 48 9.61 11.75 0.54
C LEU A 48 10.77 11.75 -0.46
N THR A 49 11.99 12.02 0.01
CA THR A 49 13.19 12.05 -0.86
C THR A 49 13.65 10.65 -1.25
N GLY A 50 13.33 9.64 -0.44
CA GLY A 50 13.57 8.24 -0.73
C GLY A 50 12.50 7.61 -1.63
N PRO A 51 12.78 6.40 -2.17
CA PRO A 51 11.93 5.70 -3.13
C PRO A 51 10.69 5.06 -2.46
N TYR A 52 9.83 5.90 -1.88
CA TYR A 52 8.67 5.49 -1.12
C TYR A 52 7.43 6.23 -1.61
N CYS A 53 6.37 5.49 -1.89
CA CYS A 53 5.04 6.06 -2.05
C CYS A 53 4.16 5.61 -0.87
N PRO A 54 4.11 6.36 0.25
CA PRO A 54 3.43 5.93 1.48
C PRO A 54 1.95 5.59 1.29
N VAL A 55 1.27 6.20 0.32
CA VAL A 55 -0.14 5.91 0.00
C VAL A 55 -0.34 4.43 -0.32
N TYR A 56 0.61 3.80 -1.03
CA TYR A 56 0.57 2.36 -1.31
C TYR A 56 0.79 1.52 -0.06
N GLY A 57 1.70 1.94 0.84
CA GLY A 57 1.91 1.30 2.13
C GLY A 57 0.66 1.32 3.00
N PHE A 58 0.06 2.50 3.18
CA PHE A 58 -1.19 2.66 3.93
C PHE A 58 -2.35 1.88 3.29
N GLY A 59 -2.44 1.92 1.96
CA GLY A 59 -3.38 1.11 1.18
C GLY A 59 -3.25 -0.37 1.51
N ALA A 60 -2.05 -0.94 1.37
CA ALA A 60 -1.79 -2.35 1.64
C ALA A 60 -2.09 -2.74 3.10
N MET A 61 -1.74 -1.88 4.07
CA MET A 61 -2.08 -2.10 5.48
C MET A 61 -3.60 -2.10 5.71
N ALA A 62 -4.34 -1.14 5.14
CA ALA A 62 -5.79 -1.07 5.26
C ALA A 62 -6.47 -2.30 4.64
N LEU A 63 -6.03 -2.72 3.45
CA LEU A 63 -6.51 -3.95 2.81
C LEU A 63 -6.28 -5.17 3.71
N LEU A 64 -5.10 -5.27 4.32
CA LEU A 64 -4.80 -6.38 5.23
C LEU A 64 -5.70 -6.34 6.47
N LEU A 65 -5.83 -5.19 7.13
CA LEU A 65 -6.63 -5.07 8.35
C LEU A 65 -8.12 -5.34 8.10
N CYS A 66 -8.67 -4.83 7.00
CA CYS A 66 -10.09 -4.94 6.69
C CYS A 66 -10.46 -6.27 6.02
N LEU A 67 -9.61 -6.79 5.13
CA LEU A 67 -9.99 -7.90 4.23
C LEU A 67 -9.30 -9.23 4.55
N TYR A 68 -8.29 -9.27 5.42
CA TYR A 68 -7.58 -10.53 5.70
C TYR A 68 -8.49 -11.66 6.20
N ARG A 69 -9.47 -11.33 7.07
CA ARG A 69 -10.45 -12.31 7.56
C ARG A 69 -11.40 -12.76 6.45
N LEU A 70 -11.87 -11.83 5.62
CA LEU A 70 -12.74 -12.14 4.49
C LEU A 70 -12.03 -13.04 3.48
N MET A 71 -10.78 -12.71 3.13
CA MET A 71 -9.92 -13.47 2.23
C MET A 71 -9.76 -14.94 2.64
N LYS A 72 -9.71 -15.23 3.94
CA LYS A 72 -9.61 -16.60 4.48
C LYS A 72 -10.94 -17.34 4.58
N THR A 73 -12.06 -16.63 4.47
CA THR A 73 -13.40 -17.21 4.63
C THR A 73 -13.90 -17.74 3.30
N ARG A 74 -14.39 -18.98 3.27
CA ARG A 74 -15.00 -19.56 2.07
C ARG A 74 -16.50 -19.31 2.06
N ILE A 75 -16.94 -18.28 1.33
CA ILE A 75 -18.35 -17.93 1.16
C ILE A 75 -18.82 -18.52 -0.18
N LEU A 76 -19.85 -19.35 -0.12
CA LEU A 76 -20.42 -20.04 -1.28
C LEU A 76 -21.86 -19.58 -1.48
N VAL A 77 -22.20 -19.13 -2.70
CA VAL A 77 -23.58 -18.88 -3.12
C VAL A 77 -23.85 -19.79 -4.31
N CYS A 78 -24.90 -20.60 -4.22
CA CYS A 78 -25.21 -21.62 -5.25
C CYS A 78 -24.01 -22.53 -5.60
N LYS A 79 -23.19 -22.89 -4.60
CA LYS A 79 -21.93 -23.66 -4.72
C LYS A 79 -20.76 -22.95 -5.45
N ILE A 80 -20.91 -21.69 -5.82
CA ILE A 80 -19.85 -20.88 -6.45
C ILE A 80 -19.10 -20.08 -5.36
N PRO A 81 -17.76 -20.10 -5.32
CA PRO A 81 -16.99 -19.33 -4.34
C PRO A 81 -17.01 -17.84 -4.71
N ILE A 82 -17.78 -17.06 -3.97
CA ILE A 82 -17.93 -15.61 -4.23
C ILE A 82 -16.92 -14.77 -3.44
N THR A 83 -16.17 -15.36 -2.51
CA THR A 83 -15.18 -14.64 -1.69
C THR A 83 -14.23 -13.76 -2.52
N PRO A 84 -13.60 -14.24 -3.63
CA PRO A 84 -12.67 -13.41 -4.38
C PRO A 84 -13.32 -12.16 -5.00
N VAL A 85 -14.59 -12.26 -5.39
CA VAL A 85 -15.37 -11.13 -5.92
C VAL A 85 -15.65 -10.11 -4.81
N LEU A 86 -16.03 -10.59 -3.62
CA LEU A 86 -16.23 -9.72 -2.46
C LEU A 86 -14.94 -9.04 -2.01
N VAL A 87 -13.82 -9.76 -2.04
CA VAL A 87 -12.49 -9.20 -1.73
C VAL A 87 -12.11 -8.15 -2.78
N PHE A 88 -12.30 -8.44 -4.07
CA PHE A 88 -12.06 -7.45 -5.14
C PHE A 88 -12.91 -6.19 -4.95
N ALA A 89 -14.21 -6.33 -4.71
CA ALA A 89 -15.10 -5.20 -4.46
C ALA A 89 -14.67 -4.41 -3.21
N GLY A 90 -14.27 -5.11 -2.15
CA GLY A 90 -13.73 -4.50 -0.93
C GLY A 90 -12.42 -3.76 -1.19
N ILE A 91 -11.51 -4.30 -2.01
CA ILE A 91 -10.27 -3.63 -2.40
C ILE A 91 -10.61 -2.34 -3.13
N VAL A 92 -11.40 -2.42 -4.20
CA VAL A 92 -11.80 -1.24 -5.00
C VAL A 92 -12.35 -0.16 -4.08
N GLY A 93 -13.31 -0.49 -3.22
CA GLY A 93 -13.90 0.47 -2.28
C GLY A 93 -12.87 1.10 -1.32
N ILE A 94 -12.02 0.28 -0.68
CA ILE A 94 -11.03 0.77 0.29
C ILE A 94 -9.98 1.63 -0.41
N THR A 95 -9.44 1.20 -1.55
CA THR A 95 -8.42 1.94 -2.28
C THR A 95 -8.98 3.26 -2.82
N THR A 96 -10.22 3.28 -3.31
CA THR A 96 -10.86 4.52 -3.76
C THR A 96 -11.02 5.52 -2.61
N VAL A 97 -11.41 5.06 -1.41
CA VAL A 97 -11.53 5.95 -0.24
C VAL A 97 -10.17 6.48 0.19
N ILE A 98 -9.15 5.62 0.24
CA ILE A 98 -7.78 6.03 0.61
C ILE A 98 -7.22 7.01 -0.41
N GLU A 99 -7.41 6.75 -1.70
CA GLU A 99 -6.98 7.63 -2.78
C GLU A 99 -7.65 9.00 -2.68
N LEU A 100 -8.96 9.03 -2.49
CA LEU A 100 -9.68 10.28 -2.32
C LEU A 100 -9.19 11.06 -1.09
N ALA A 101 -9.07 10.38 0.06
CA ALA A 101 -8.58 10.99 1.29
C ALA A 101 -7.15 11.51 1.14
N ALA A 102 -6.25 10.71 0.55
CA ALA A 102 -4.87 11.10 0.28
C ALA A 102 -4.79 12.33 -0.61
N SER A 103 -5.63 12.42 -1.65
CA SER A 103 -5.66 13.60 -2.52
C SER A 103 -6.04 14.89 -1.77
N TYR A 104 -6.97 14.81 -0.82
CA TYR A 104 -7.35 15.97 0.01
C TYR A 104 -6.28 16.33 1.04
N VAL A 105 -5.64 15.32 1.64
CA VAL A 105 -4.52 15.55 2.55
C VAL A 105 -3.38 16.24 1.80
N MET A 106 -2.99 15.75 0.63
CA MET A 106 -1.95 16.36 -0.21
C MET A 106 -2.31 17.78 -0.61
N GLU A 107 -3.55 18.03 -1.07
CA GLU A 107 -3.99 19.37 -1.42
C GLU A 107 -3.92 20.32 -0.22
N TRP A 108 -4.32 19.87 0.97
CA TRP A 108 -4.28 20.68 2.18
C TRP A 108 -2.84 20.98 2.64
N THR A 109 -1.93 20.01 2.53
CA THR A 109 -0.54 20.18 3.00
C THR A 109 0.38 20.84 1.97
N ALA A 110 0.19 20.57 0.68
CA ALA A 110 1.11 20.93 -0.40
C ALA A 110 0.46 21.78 -1.50
N GLY A 111 -0.83 22.12 -1.37
CA GLY A 111 -1.58 22.93 -2.34
C GLY A 111 -1.93 22.21 -3.65
N SER A 112 -1.49 20.96 -3.82
CA SER A 112 -1.77 20.13 -5.00
C SER A 112 -1.70 18.64 -4.61
N TRP A 113 -2.14 17.76 -5.49
CA TRP A 113 -2.03 16.30 -5.33
C TRP A 113 -1.40 15.67 -6.57
N MET A 114 -0.98 14.41 -6.43
CA MET A 114 -0.01 13.84 -7.37
C MET A 114 -0.62 13.38 -8.70
N TRP A 115 -1.84 12.85 -8.74
CA TRP A 115 -2.43 12.30 -9.96
C TRP A 115 -3.61 13.14 -10.48
N ASP A 116 -3.86 13.11 -11.79
CA ASP A 116 -5.04 13.77 -12.38
C ASP A 116 -5.84 12.79 -13.24
N TYR A 117 -7.07 12.53 -12.82
CA TYR A 117 -8.01 11.62 -13.49
C TYR A 117 -9.17 12.32 -14.22
N ASN A 118 -9.06 13.62 -14.51
CA ASN A 118 -10.05 14.36 -15.30
C ASN A 118 -10.31 13.72 -16.69
N ARG A 119 -9.31 13.01 -17.23
CA ARG A 119 -9.40 12.33 -18.53
C ARG A 119 -10.17 11.00 -18.48
N PHE A 120 -10.46 10.47 -17.30
CA PHE A 120 -11.20 9.22 -17.14
C PHE A 120 -12.67 9.51 -16.83
N THR A 121 -13.57 8.66 -17.30
CA THR A 121 -15.02 8.77 -17.03
C THR A 121 -15.56 7.41 -16.59
N PRO A 122 -16.40 7.33 -15.54
CA PRO A 122 -16.72 8.41 -14.60
C PRO A 122 -15.55 8.72 -13.65
N ASN A 123 -15.40 10.00 -13.29
CA ASN A 123 -14.46 10.48 -12.28
C ASN A 123 -15.17 11.40 -11.26
N PHE A 124 -14.51 11.63 -10.13
CA PHE A 124 -14.93 12.61 -9.12
C PHE A 124 -13.79 13.60 -8.87
N GLN A 125 -14.02 14.86 -9.23
CA GLN A 125 -13.08 15.99 -9.09
C GLN A 125 -11.69 15.75 -9.71
N GLY A 126 -11.55 14.80 -10.65
CA GLY A 126 -10.24 14.37 -11.14
C GLY A 126 -9.35 13.67 -10.09
N ARG A 127 -9.86 13.39 -8.88
CA ARG A 127 -9.14 12.76 -7.76
C ARG A 127 -9.23 11.25 -7.78
N ILE A 128 -10.40 10.73 -8.12
CA ILE A 128 -10.67 9.30 -8.25
C ILE A 128 -11.45 9.05 -9.54
N ALA A 129 -11.24 7.88 -10.14
CA ALA A 129 -12.00 7.45 -11.30
C ALA A 129 -12.16 5.93 -11.30
N LEU A 130 -13.26 5.46 -11.92
CA LEU A 130 -13.59 4.04 -11.92
C LEU A 130 -12.48 3.18 -12.55
N ASN A 131 -11.87 3.65 -13.65
CA ASN A 131 -10.84 2.90 -14.36
C ASN A 131 -9.57 2.69 -13.49
N PRO A 132 -8.94 3.73 -12.92
CA PRO A 132 -7.89 3.58 -11.91
C PRO A 132 -8.31 2.71 -10.72
N SER A 133 -9.50 2.93 -10.14
CA SER A 133 -9.97 2.15 -8.99
C SER A 133 -10.08 0.66 -9.28
N LEU A 134 -10.48 0.25 -10.50
CA LEU A 134 -10.48 -1.15 -10.91
C LEU A 134 -9.06 -1.72 -11.09
N ARG A 135 -8.10 -0.92 -11.57
CA ARG A 135 -6.69 -1.32 -11.65
C ARG A 135 -6.11 -1.54 -10.25
N PHE A 136 -6.43 -0.67 -9.29
CA PHE A 136 -6.09 -0.88 -7.89
C PHE A 136 -6.79 -2.09 -7.29
N GLY A 137 -8.04 -2.37 -7.70
CA GLY A 137 -8.72 -3.63 -7.43
C GLY A 137 -7.89 -4.84 -7.82
N ALA A 138 -7.42 -4.87 -9.07
CA ALA A 138 -6.60 -5.97 -9.59
C ALA A 138 -5.23 -6.05 -8.90
N GLY A 139 -4.56 -4.91 -8.71
CA GLY A 139 -3.30 -4.81 -7.98
C GLY A 139 -3.45 -5.31 -6.54
N GLY A 140 -4.48 -4.88 -5.82
CA GLY A 140 -4.76 -5.31 -4.45
C GLY A 140 -5.04 -6.80 -4.33
N MET A 141 -5.62 -7.44 -5.36
CA MET A 141 -5.75 -8.90 -5.40
C MET A 141 -4.38 -9.57 -5.46
N VAL A 142 -3.46 -9.06 -6.29
CA VAL A 142 -2.07 -9.53 -6.33
C VAL A 142 -1.39 -9.30 -4.98
N PHE A 143 -1.57 -8.14 -4.37
CA PHE A 143 -0.99 -7.84 -3.05
C PHE A 143 -1.49 -8.81 -1.98
N LEU A 144 -2.80 -9.05 -1.87
CA LEU A 144 -3.38 -9.88 -0.83
C LEU A 144 -3.16 -11.38 -1.05
N TYR A 145 -3.31 -11.88 -2.27
CA TYR A 145 -3.27 -13.32 -2.56
C TYR A 145 -1.89 -13.83 -2.98
N LEU A 146 -0.97 -12.97 -3.41
CA LEU A 146 0.39 -13.36 -3.81
C LEU A 146 1.45 -12.72 -2.92
N LEU A 147 1.51 -11.39 -2.88
CA LEU A 147 2.62 -10.68 -2.25
C LEU A 147 2.63 -10.87 -0.73
N TYR A 148 1.49 -10.74 -0.07
CA TYR A 148 1.40 -10.89 1.38
C TYR A 148 1.72 -12.32 1.84
N PRO A 149 1.19 -13.41 1.25
CA PRO A 149 1.61 -14.77 1.59
C PRO A 149 3.10 -15.03 1.35
N CYS A 150 3.67 -14.51 0.25
CA CYS A 150 5.11 -14.59 -0.01
C CYS A 150 5.91 -13.87 1.07
N PHE A 151 5.51 -12.66 1.44
CA PHE A 151 6.11 -11.88 2.52
C PHE A 151 6.05 -12.65 3.85
N GLN A 152 4.87 -13.14 4.24
CA GLN A 152 4.71 -13.93 5.47
C GLN A 152 5.60 -15.16 5.47
N ARG A 153 5.72 -15.88 4.35
CA ARG A 153 6.55 -17.09 4.25
C ARG A 153 8.04 -16.79 4.34
N CYS A 154 8.49 -15.65 3.80
CA CYS A 154 9.87 -15.21 3.92
C CYS A 154 10.17 -14.83 5.38
N VAL A 155 9.34 -13.96 5.94
CA VAL A 155 9.52 -13.39 7.29
C VAL A 155 9.37 -14.43 8.39
N SER A 156 8.47 -15.41 8.25
CA SER A 156 8.28 -16.48 9.22
C SER A 156 9.50 -17.42 9.33
N LYS A 157 10.35 -17.45 8.31
CA LYS A 157 11.61 -18.22 8.31
C LYS A 157 12.80 -17.42 8.84
N THR A 158 12.62 -16.12 9.04
CA THR A 158 13.68 -15.20 9.46
C THR A 158 13.72 -15.09 10.98
N ALA A 159 14.92 -15.22 11.55
CA ALA A 159 15.13 -15.10 12.99
C ALA A 159 14.67 -13.72 13.53
N ASP A 160 14.15 -13.70 14.75
CA ASP A 160 13.65 -12.48 15.43
C ASP A 160 14.67 -11.36 15.47
N ARG A 161 15.93 -11.69 15.75
CA ARG A 161 17.01 -10.70 15.76
C ARG A 161 17.19 -10.03 14.39
N THR A 162 17.08 -10.78 13.30
CA THR A 162 17.26 -10.24 11.95
C THR A 162 16.11 -9.32 11.56
N VAL A 163 14.86 -9.71 11.86
CA VAL A 163 13.70 -8.84 11.59
C VAL A 163 13.78 -7.56 12.42
N HIS A 164 14.14 -7.66 13.70
CA HIS A 164 14.31 -6.51 14.57
C HIS A 164 15.38 -5.54 14.05
N VAL A 165 16.57 -6.06 13.69
CA VAL A 165 17.66 -5.23 13.13
C VAL A 165 17.26 -4.58 11.81
N LEU A 166 16.59 -5.33 10.91
CA LEU A 166 16.10 -4.78 9.65
C LEU A 166 15.06 -3.67 9.88
N ALA A 167 14.10 -3.89 10.79
CA ALA A 167 13.08 -2.91 11.14
C ALA A 167 13.71 -1.64 11.74
N LEU A 168 14.72 -1.78 12.60
CA LEU A 168 15.44 -0.62 13.16
C LEU A 168 16.22 0.15 12.10
N ILE A 169 16.97 -0.52 11.24
CA ILE A 169 17.77 0.14 10.19
C ILE A 169 16.85 0.85 9.21
N LEU A 170 15.88 0.14 8.65
CA LEU A 170 14.96 0.71 7.66
C LEU A 170 14.04 1.77 8.30
N GLY A 171 13.65 1.58 9.56
CA GLY A 171 12.93 2.58 10.34
C GLY A 171 13.74 3.86 10.55
N GLY A 172 15.01 3.73 10.90
CA GLY A 172 15.93 4.87 11.03
C GLY A 172 16.08 5.63 9.71
N VAL A 173 16.28 4.92 8.60
CA VAL A 173 16.39 5.54 7.26
C VAL A 173 15.09 6.26 6.89
N PHE A 174 13.94 5.62 7.06
CA PHE A 174 12.63 6.23 6.76
C PHE A 174 12.35 7.45 7.64
N LEU A 175 12.69 7.40 8.93
CA LEU A 175 12.53 8.54 9.84
C LEU A 175 13.45 9.71 9.46
N LEU A 176 14.70 9.43 9.09
CA LEU A 176 15.62 10.46 8.62
C LEU A 176 15.10 11.12 7.35
N ASP A 177 14.55 10.35 6.41
CA ASP A 177 13.95 10.87 5.17
C ASP A 177 12.74 11.77 5.46
N CYS A 178 11.84 11.35 6.36
CA CYS A 178 10.74 12.18 6.84
C CYS A 178 11.23 13.49 7.48
N LEU A 179 12.29 13.45 8.29
CA LEU A 179 12.85 14.64 8.93
C LEU A 179 13.48 15.58 7.90
N CYS A 180 14.25 15.04 6.94
CA CYS A 180 14.83 15.83 5.85
C CYS A 180 13.75 16.53 5.03
N TYR A 181 12.66 15.82 4.70
CA TYR A 181 11.53 16.40 3.96
C TYR A 181 10.85 17.57 4.70
N ILE A 182 10.78 17.53 6.03
CA ILE A 182 10.16 18.60 6.83
C ILE A 182 11.09 19.81 6.99
N LEU A 183 12.41 19.59 6.99
CA LEU A 183 13.42 20.62 7.26
C LEU A 183 13.85 21.42 6.03
N VAL A 184 13.47 20.98 4.82
CA VAL A 184 13.79 21.61 3.53
C VAL A 184 12.54 22.25 2.95
#